data_AF-A0A2S7YZX0-F1
#
_entry.id   AF-A0A2S7YZX0-F1
#
_cell.length_a   1.000
_cell.length_b   1.000
_cell.length_c   1.000
_cell.angle_alpha   90.00
_cell.angle_beta   90.00
_cell.angle_gamma   90.00
#
_symmetry.space_group_name_H-M   'P 1'
#
loop_
_entity.id
_entity.type
_entity.pdbx_description
1 polymer ?
#
loop_
_entity_poly.entity_id
_entity_poly.type
_entity_poly.pdbx_seq_one_letter_code
_entity_poly.pdbx_strand_id
1 'polypeptide(L)'
;MKLVKLLPMMAIAGVCVCGQANAAQDPLMMPEQVSAPMTVSEREVSLAVPSEEVKEVVSEFVAFQLGMRDALIKDDNRVMSGQQRYTNNVLYYMNVRRSWYITSHRYKKDSYARVALDRLYLDYKEFFTNNTTVSKMNQAEYERQILAILEKNTENINNNELRFYMNEMVIHSLKQAMRDNNNRVKRIR
;
A
#
# COMPACT_ATOMS: atom_id res chain seq x y z
N MET A 1 -33.17 -70.26 26.48
CA MET A 1 -33.76 -69.06 25.84
C MET A 1 -33.40 -67.87 26.72
N LYS A 2 -32.77 -66.77 26.30
CA LYS A 2 -32.36 -66.23 24.99
C LYS A 2 -31.08 -65.41 25.20
N LEU A 3 -30.15 -65.55 24.26
CA LEU A 3 -29.02 -64.65 24.03
C LEU A 3 -29.55 -63.40 23.33
N VAL A 4 -29.22 -62.18 23.79
CA VAL A 4 -29.21 -60.99 22.94
C VAL A 4 -28.03 -60.10 23.37
N LYS A 5 -26.98 -60.09 22.55
CA LYS A 5 -25.94 -59.06 22.50
C LYS A 5 -26.48 -57.87 21.70
N LEU A 6 -26.15 -56.63 22.09
CA LEU A 6 -26.01 -55.43 21.23
C LEU A 6 -25.51 -54.27 22.13
N LEU A 7 -24.19 -54.09 22.24
CA LEU A 7 -23.39 -52.98 21.66
C LEU A 7 -23.77 -51.55 22.10
N PRO A 8 -22.82 -50.73 22.59
CA PRO A 8 -23.08 -49.35 22.98
C PRO A 8 -23.30 -48.47 21.75
N MET A 9 -24.37 -47.67 21.75
CA MET A 9 -24.60 -46.65 20.72
C MET A 9 -23.48 -45.61 20.77
N MET A 10 -22.71 -45.52 19.68
CA MET A 10 -21.87 -44.38 19.36
C MET A 10 -22.74 -43.13 19.20
N ALA A 11 -22.74 -42.26 20.21
CA ALA A 11 -23.14 -40.87 20.06
C ALA A 11 -21.90 -40.03 19.70
N ILE A 12 -21.47 -40.11 18.44
CA ILE A 12 -20.59 -39.10 17.83
C ILE A 12 -21.29 -38.65 16.55
N ALA A 13 -22.29 -37.80 16.72
CA ALA A 13 -22.90 -37.05 15.64
C ALA A 13 -23.20 -35.66 16.20
N GLY A 14 -22.27 -34.72 16.03
CA GLY A 14 -22.52 -33.37 16.54
C GLY A 14 -21.37 -32.37 16.52
N VAL A 15 -20.19 -32.67 15.99
CA VAL A 15 -19.14 -31.64 15.84
C VAL A 15 -18.34 -31.90 14.57
N CYS A 16 -18.85 -31.50 13.41
CA CYS A 16 -18.01 -31.50 12.20
C CYS A 16 -18.52 -30.64 11.02
N VAL A 17 -19.30 -29.57 11.23
CA VAL A 17 -19.80 -28.77 10.08
C VAL A 17 -19.55 -27.26 10.17
N CYS A 18 -18.84 -26.75 11.18
CA CYS A 18 -18.54 -25.32 11.25
C CYS A 18 -17.14 -24.94 10.73
N GLY A 19 -16.25 -25.92 10.51
CA GLY A 19 -14.82 -25.67 10.30
C GLY A 19 -14.33 -25.56 8.85
N GLN A 20 -15.15 -25.91 7.85
CA GLN A 20 -14.66 -26.02 6.46
C GLN A 20 -15.08 -24.88 5.52
N ALA A 21 -16.01 -24.00 5.93
CA ALA A 21 -16.42 -22.88 5.07
C ALA A 21 -15.43 -21.70 5.07
N ASN A 22 -14.66 -21.50 6.15
CA ASN A 22 -13.78 -20.33 6.31
C ASN A 22 -12.37 -20.51 5.73
N ALA A 23 -11.93 -21.73 5.43
CA ALA A 23 -10.57 -21.97 4.92
C ALA A 23 -10.38 -21.60 3.43
N ALA A 24 -11.48 -21.34 2.71
CA ALA A 24 -11.47 -20.99 1.28
C ALA A 24 -11.76 -19.50 1.01
N GLN A 25 -11.95 -18.69 2.06
CA GLN A 25 -12.32 -17.30 1.91
C GLN A 25 -11.06 -16.43 1.92
N ASP A 26 -10.79 -15.76 0.80
CA ASP A 26 -9.68 -14.80 0.71
C ASP A 26 -9.84 -13.70 1.78
N PRO A 27 -8.93 -13.60 2.77
CA PRO A 27 -9.01 -12.61 3.83
C PRO A 27 -9.04 -11.16 3.31
N LEU A 28 -8.42 -10.90 2.15
CA LEU A 28 -8.36 -9.57 1.54
C LEU A 28 -9.70 -9.16 0.89
N MET A 29 -10.55 -10.13 0.56
CA MET A 29 -11.90 -9.94 0.04
C MET A 29 -12.94 -9.67 1.13
N MET A 30 -12.61 -9.96 2.39
CA MET A 30 -13.50 -9.71 3.53
C MET A 30 -13.50 -8.24 3.93
N PRO A 31 -14.58 -7.73 4.53
CA PRO A 31 -14.57 -6.39 5.12
C PRO A 31 -13.43 -6.24 6.14
N GLU A 32 -12.91 -5.02 6.27
CA GLU A 32 -11.89 -4.70 7.27
C GLU A 32 -12.40 -5.10 8.67
N GLN A 33 -11.66 -5.98 9.34
CA GLN A 33 -11.94 -6.40 10.70
C GLN A 33 -11.04 -5.63 11.66
N VAL A 34 -11.59 -5.30 12.84
CA VAL A 34 -10.77 -4.76 13.93
C VAL A 34 -9.70 -5.79 14.27
N SER A 35 -8.46 -5.46 13.93
CA SER A 35 -7.31 -6.31 14.16
C SER A 35 -6.58 -5.82 15.40
N ALA A 36 -6.26 -6.73 16.32
CA ALA A 36 -5.35 -6.41 17.41
C ALA A 36 -3.97 -6.06 16.83
N PRO A 37 -3.20 -5.16 17.48
CA PRO A 37 -1.82 -4.93 17.10
C PRO A 37 -1.03 -6.24 17.09
N MET A 38 -0.11 -6.38 16.14
CA MET A 38 0.75 -7.55 16.04
C MET A 38 1.53 -7.74 17.35
N THR A 39 1.61 -8.99 17.80
CA THR A 39 2.55 -9.37 18.86
C THR A 39 4.00 -9.19 18.38
N VAL A 40 4.94 -9.11 19.31
CA VAL A 40 6.38 -8.99 18.99
C VAL A 40 6.82 -10.12 18.05
N SER A 41 6.45 -11.37 18.35
CA SER A 41 6.82 -12.54 17.53
C SER A 41 6.18 -12.52 16.14
N GLU A 42 4.93 -12.09 16.00
CA GLU A 42 4.30 -11.92 14.68
C GLU A 42 5.01 -10.83 13.87
N ARG A 43 5.43 -9.74 14.52
CA ARG A 43 6.14 -8.64 13.86
C ARG A 43 7.52 -9.08 13.34
N GLU A 44 8.23 -9.91 14.08
CA GLU A 44 9.55 -10.46 13.70
C GLU A 44 9.51 -11.32 12.42
N VAL A 45 8.40 -12.03 12.20
CA VAL A 45 8.23 -12.91 11.01
C VAL A 45 7.43 -12.24 9.89
N SER A 46 6.97 -11.02 10.09
CA SER A 46 6.17 -10.28 9.11
C SER A 46 7.04 -9.48 8.16
N LEU A 47 6.47 -9.20 6.99
CA LEU A 47 7.15 -8.41 6.00
C LEU A 47 7.35 -6.97 6.51
N ALA A 48 8.60 -6.51 6.47
CA ALA A 48 8.96 -5.17 6.92
C ALA A 48 8.28 -4.11 6.04
N VAL A 49 7.58 -3.18 6.69
CA VAL A 49 6.97 -2.02 6.04
C VAL A 49 7.25 -0.80 6.92
N PRO A 50 7.92 0.25 6.40
CA PRO A 50 8.57 0.31 5.09
C PRO A 50 9.73 -0.70 4.94
N SER A 51 9.84 -1.36 3.79
CA SER A 51 11.03 -2.19 3.47
C SER A 51 12.27 -1.32 3.23
N GLU A 52 13.47 -1.92 3.29
CA GLU A 52 14.72 -1.20 2.97
C GLU A 52 14.69 -0.59 1.56
N GLU A 53 14.16 -1.30 0.55
CA GLU A 53 14.02 -0.74 -0.80
C GLU A 53 13.09 0.49 -0.82
N VAL A 54 12.05 0.55 0.01
CA VAL A 54 11.23 1.76 0.12
C VAL A 54 12.08 2.91 0.64
N LYS A 55 12.88 2.69 1.70
CA LYS A 55 13.73 3.74 2.28
C LYS A 55 14.71 4.29 1.25
N GLU A 56 15.39 3.40 0.52
CA GLU A 56 16.31 3.78 -0.56
C GLU A 56 15.61 4.60 -1.64
N VAL A 57 14.47 4.13 -2.14
CA VAL A 57 13.73 4.79 -3.22
C VAL A 57 13.11 6.12 -2.78
N VAL A 58 12.67 6.23 -1.53
CA VAL A 58 12.23 7.51 -0.96
C VAL A 58 13.42 8.48 -0.93
N SER A 59 14.58 8.07 -0.43
CA SER A 59 15.76 8.92 -0.39
C SER A 59 16.18 9.38 -1.80
N GLU A 60 16.21 8.48 -2.77
CA GLU A 60 16.44 8.80 -4.19
C GLU A 60 15.44 9.82 -4.73
N PHE A 61 14.14 9.61 -4.47
CA PHE A 61 13.09 10.50 -4.93
C PHE A 61 13.21 11.89 -4.31
N VAL A 62 13.52 12.00 -3.02
CA VAL A 62 13.67 13.29 -2.36
C VAL A 62 14.91 14.03 -2.88
N ALA A 63 16.02 13.32 -3.13
CA ALA A 63 17.20 13.91 -3.77
C ALA A 63 16.89 14.39 -5.21
N PHE A 64 16.13 13.60 -5.97
CA PHE A 64 15.64 13.99 -7.29
C PHE A 64 14.75 15.24 -7.23
N GLN A 65 13.80 15.30 -6.29
CA GLN A 65 12.95 16.46 -6.04
C GLN A 65 13.78 17.71 -5.75
N LEU A 66 14.82 17.61 -4.92
CA LEU A 66 15.74 18.72 -4.66
C LEU A 66 16.44 19.21 -5.95
N GLY A 67 16.84 18.30 -6.84
CA GLY A 67 17.40 18.64 -8.15
C GLY A 67 16.42 19.36 -9.09
N MET A 68 15.11 19.19 -8.87
CA MET A 68 14.04 19.82 -9.65
C MET A 68 13.55 21.15 -9.07
N ARG A 69 14.14 21.64 -7.96
CA ARG A 69 13.72 22.85 -7.24
C ARG A 69 13.56 24.08 -8.13
N ASP A 70 14.51 24.33 -9.03
CA ASP A 70 14.52 25.51 -9.90
C ASP A 70 13.99 25.21 -11.31
N ALA A 71 13.45 24.02 -11.55
CA ALA A 71 12.93 23.67 -12.86
C ALA A 71 11.53 24.22 -13.05
N LEU A 72 11.29 24.83 -14.21
CA LEU A 72 9.95 25.09 -14.73
C LEU A 72 9.65 24.12 -15.85
N ILE A 73 8.48 23.49 -15.79
CA ILE A 73 8.03 22.46 -16.70
C ILE A 73 6.75 22.92 -17.38
N LYS A 74 6.75 22.89 -18.72
CA LYS A 74 5.55 23.00 -19.53
C LYS A 74 5.01 21.60 -19.79
N ASP A 75 3.81 21.33 -19.30
CA ASP A 75 3.05 20.10 -19.54
C ASP A 75 1.74 20.47 -20.25
N ASP A 76 1.62 20.09 -21.52
CA ASP A 76 0.60 20.57 -22.45
C ASP A 76 0.45 22.11 -22.41
N ASN A 77 -0.66 22.61 -21.85
CA ASN A 77 -1.00 24.04 -21.76
C ASN A 77 -0.71 24.64 -20.37
N ARG A 78 -0.11 23.87 -19.45
CA ARG A 78 0.18 24.29 -18.08
C ARG A 78 1.67 24.48 -17.88
N VAL A 79 2.04 25.52 -17.13
CA VAL A 79 3.41 25.70 -16.63
C VAL A 79 3.37 25.48 -15.13
N MET A 80 4.25 24.63 -14.62
CA MET A 80 4.37 24.31 -13.19
C MET A 80 5.82 24.10 -12.80
N SER A 81 6.11 24.06 -11.50
CA SER A 81 7.46 23.69 -11.04
C SER A 81 7.75 22.23 -11.34
N GLY A 82 9.03 21.89 -11.49
CA GLY A 82 9.47 20.50 -11.62
C GLY A 82 9.01 19.66 -10.43
N GLN A 83 9.13 20.21 -9.22
CA GLN A 83 8.73 19.50 -8.02
C GLN A 83 7.24 19.15 -8.02
N GLN A 84 6.39 20.12 -8.34
CA GLN A 84 4.95 19.91 -8.48
C GLN A 84 4.61 18.89 -9.56
N ARG A 85 5.30 18.94 -10.71
CA ARG A 85 5.07 17.97 -11.80
C ARG A 85 5.39 16.54 -11.35
N TYR A 86 6.48 16.34 -10.63
CA TYR A 86 6.87 15.00 -10.23
C TYR A 86 6.09 14.47 -9.03
N THR A 87 5.63 15.31 -8.10
CA THR A 87 4.67 14.87 -7.06
C THR A 87 3.32 14.48 -7.68
N ASN A 88 2.83 15.23 -8.68
CA ASN A 88 1.63 14.85 -9.44
C ASN A 88 1.79 13.47 -10.12
N ASN A 89 2.98 13.18 -10.64
CA ASN A 89 3.28 11.89 -11.25
C ASN A 89 3.28 10.75 -10.25
N VAL A 90 3.83 10.95 -9.05
CA VAL A 90 3.75 9.94 -7.98
C VAL A 90 2.29 9.59 -7.73
N LEU A 91 1.41 10.58 -7.59
CA LEU A 91 -0.02 10.35 -7.37
C LEU A 91 -0.69 9.67 -8.57
N TYR A 92 -0.30 9.99 -9.80
CA TYR A 92 -0.81 9.33 -10.99
C TYR A 92 -0.46 7.83 -11.00
N TYR A 93 0.84 7.49 -10.88
CA TYR A 93 1.27 6.09 -10.91
C TYR A 93 0.80 5.29 -9.70
N MET A 94 0.68 5.93 -8.54
CA MET A 94 0.11 5.30 -7.35
C MET A 94 -1.35 4.94 -7.56
N ASN A 95 -2.13 5.85 -8.14
CA ASN A 95 -3.52 5.58 -8.49
C ASN A 95 -3.64 4.45 -9.54
N VAL A 96 -2.75 4.43 -10.54
CA VAL A 96 -2.71 3.35 -11.54
C VAL A 96 -2.45 2.01 -10.87
N ARG A 97 -1.42 1.90 -10.03
CA ARG A 97 -1.09 0.65 -9.31
C ARG A 97 -2.26 0.22 -8.43
N ARG A 98 -2.75 1.10 -7.55
CA ARG A 98 -3.93 0.89 -6.71
C ARG A 98 -5.12 0.35 -7.51
N SER A 99 -5.50 1.05 -8.58
CA SER A 99 -6.66 0.70 -9.41
C SER A 99 -6.47 -0.64 -10.11
N TRP A 100 -5.27 -0.93 -10.59
CA TRP A 100 -4.95 -2.19 -11.25
C TRP A 100 -5.10 -3.36 -10.28
N TYR A 101 -4.56 -3.27 -9.06
CA TYR A 101 -4.67 -4.33 -8.06
C TYR A 101 -6.09 -4.57 -7.57
N ILE A 102 -6.85 -3.49 -7.34
CA ILE A 102 -8.29 -3.57 -7.02
C ILE A 102 -9.06 -4.30 -8.11
N THR A 103 -8.80 -3.96 -9.37
CA THR A 103 -9.55 -4.51 -10.50
C THR A 103 -9.15 -5.95 -10.80
N SER A 104 -7.86 -6.29 -10.75
CA SER A 104 -7.36 -7.63 -11.05
C SER A 104 -7.84 -8.69 -10.05
N HIS A 105 -7.98 -8.31 -8.78
CA HIS A 105 -8.48 -9.19 -7.71
C HIS A 105 -9.99 -9.07 -7.50
N ARG A 106 -10.67 -8.17 -8.24
CA ARG A 106 -12.12 -7.91 -8.13
C ARG A 106 -12.55 -7.54 -6.71
N TYR A 107 -11.70 -6.80 -5.99
CA TYR A 107 -11.97 -6.35 -4.63
C TYR A 107 -13.25 -5.51 -4.55
N LYS A 108 -14.14 -5.90 -3.63
CA LYS A 108 -15.41 -5.20 -3.36
C LYS A 108 -15.12 -3.83 -2.73
N LYS A 109 -16.12 -2.93 -2.76
CA LYS A 109 -15.99 -1.57 -2.21
C LYS A 109 -15.57 -1.56 -0.74
N ASP A 110 -16.09 -2.50 0.02
CA ASP A 110 -15.88 -2.68 1.44
C ASP A 110 -14.77 -3.68 1.78
N SER A 111 -14.10 -4.29 0.78
CA SER A 111 -13.08 -5.28 1.07
C SER A 111 -11.85 -4.66 1.71
N TYR A 112 -11.21 -5.43 2.58
CA TYR A 112 -10.10 -5.01 3.41
C TYR A 112 -8.95 -4.44 2.59
N ALA A 113 -8.52 -5.16 1.53
CA ALA A 113 -7.45 -4.68 0.66
C ALA A 113 -7.79 -3.35 -0.02
N ARG A 114 -9.04 -3.19 -0.49
CA ARG A 114 -9.44 -1.95 -1.15
C ARG A 114 -9.42 -0.78 -0.18
N VAL A 115 -10.03 -0.94 0.99
CA VAL A 115 -10.11 0.10 2.02
C VAL A 115 -8.70 0.53 2.45
N ALA A 116 -7.81 -0.43 2.70
CA ALA A 116 -6.41 -0.15 3.06
C ALA A 116 -5.65 0.61 1.97
N LEU A 117 -5.80 0.21 0.70
CA LEU A 117 -5.11 0.87 -0.42
C LEU A 117 -5.69 2.24 -0.76
N ASP A 118 -7.01 2.42 -0.62
CA ASP A 118 -7.67 3.71 -0.77
C ASP A 118 -7.22 4.68 0.32
N ARG A 119 -7.14 4.23 1.58
CA ARG A 119 -6.62 5.03 2.71
C ARG A 119 -5.18 5.45 2.48
N LEU A 120 -4.30 4.52 2.10
CA LEU A 120 -2.88 4.80 1.82
C LEU A 120 -2.74 5.85 0.69
N TYR A 121 -3.48 5.69 -0.40
CA TYR A 121 -3.46 6.66 -1.49
C TYR A 121 -3.96 8.05 -1.06
N LEU A 122 -5.02 8.11 -0.26
CA LEU A 122 -5.56 9.38 0.21
C LEU A 122 -4.59 10.13 1.13
N ASP A 123 -3.93 9.42 2.06
CA ASP A 123 -2.91 10.01 2.94
C ASP A 123 -1.72 10.55 2.11
N TYR A 124 -1.25 9.80 1.10
CA TYR A 124 -0.22 10.30 0.19
C TYR A 124 -0.69 11.48 -0.66
N LYS A 125 -1.93 11.44 -1.16
CA LYS A 125 -2.53 12.53 -1.91
C LYS A 125 -2.57 13.81 -1.08
N GLU A 126 -3.01 13.73 0.17
CA GLU A 126 -3.00 14.85 1.09
C GLU A 126 -1.59 15.40 1.29
N PHE A 127 -0.62 14.53 1.61
CA PHE A 127 0.76 14.93 1.81
C PHE A 127 1.36 15.64 0.59
N PHE A 128 1.29 15.02 -0.60
CA PHE A 128 1.90 15.57 -1.82
C PHE A 128 1.19 16.82 -2.34
N THR A 129 -0.09 17.00 -2.02
CA THR A 129 -0.83 18.23 -2.34
C THR A 129 -0.41 19.38 -1.44
N ASN A 130 -0.15 19.10 -0.16
CA ASN A 130 0.18 20.12 0.83
C ASN A 130 1.69 20.40 0.96
N ASN A 131 2.54 19.48 0.48
CA ASN A 131 4.00 19.56 0.59
C ASN A 131 4.63 19.40 -0.80
N THR A 132 4.53 20.44 -1.62
CA THR A 132 5.02 20.41 -3.01
C THR A 132 6.49 20.75 -3.15
N THR A 133 7.17 21.20 -2.08
CA THR A 133 8.52 21.75 -2.18
C THR A 133 9.54 21.03 -1.29
N VAL A 134 10.67 20.68 -1.89
CA VAL A 134 11.84 20.11 -1.21
C VAL A 134 13.00 21.11 -1.30
N SER A 135 13.68 21.30 -0.17
CA SER A 135 14.82 22.18 0.03
C SER A 135 15.88 21.43 0.85
N LYS A 136 17.10 21.97 0.89
CA LYS A 136 18.16 21.40 1.74
C LYS A 136 17.79 21.38 3.23
N MET A 137 16.94 22.31 3.68
CA MET A 137 16.56 22.43 5.09
C MET A 137 15.48 21.42 5.51
N ASN A 138 14.58 21.03 4.61
CA ASN A 138 13.46 20.13 4.92
C ASN A 138 13.60 18.73 4.30
N GLN A 139 14.75 18.41 3.68
CA GLN A 139 14.96 17.14 2.97
C GLN A 139 14.69 15.91 3.86
N ALA A 140 15.34 15.84 5.03
CA ALA A 140 15.19 14.72 5.95
C ALA A 140 13.78 14.62 6.54
N GLU A 141 13.15 15.77 6.78
CA GLU A 141 11.76 15.84 7.23
C GLU A 141 10.80 15.27 6.18
N TYR A 142 10.99 15.67 4.92
CA TYR A 142 10.17 15.23 3.81
C TYR A 142 10.28 13.71 3.59
N GLU A 143 11.50 13.16 3.63
CA GLU A 143 11.76 11.71 3.58
C GLU A 143 11.05 10.99 4.72
N ARG A 144 11.20 11.48 5.96
CA ARG A 144 10.56 10.87 7.13
C ARG A 144 9.03 10.86 7.01
N GLN A 145 8.43 11.94 6.52
CA GLN A 145 6.97 12.03 6.37
C GLN A 145 6.44 11.05 5.33
N ILE A 146 7.14 10.84 4.20
CA ILE A 146 6.75 9.83 3.20
C ILE A 146 6.76 8.43 3.81
N LEU A 147 7.80 8.09 4.59
CA LEU A 147 7.93 6.79 5.24
C LEU A 147 6.88 6.58 6.33
N ALA A 148 6.62 7.61 7.15
CA ALA A 148 5.66 7.57 8.23
C ALA A 148 4.22 7.33 7.74
N ILE A 149 3.85 7.83 6.55
CA ILE A 149 2.54 7.56 5.94
C ILE A 149 2.37 6.06 5.67
N LEU A 150 3.39 5.41 5.09
CA LEU A 150 3.33 3.97 4.80
C LEU A 150 3.33 3.14 6.10
N GLU A 151 4.15 3.51 7.07
CA GLU A 151 4.19 2.88 8.39
C GLU A 151 2.81 2.94 9.08
N LYS A 152 2.25 4.14 9.23
CA LYS A 152 0.91 4.37 9.81
C LYS A 152 -0.15 3.51 9.12
N ASN A 153 -0.12 3.44 7.80
CA ASN A 153 -1.14 2.71 7.04
C ASN A 153 -0.99 1.19 7.10
N THR A 154 0.14 0.68 7.58
CA THR A 154 0.45 -0.77 7.67
C THR A 154 0.63 -1.28 9.09
N GLU A 155 0.52 -0.41 10.10
CA GLU A 155 0.70 -0.75 11.52
C GLU A 155 -0.16 -1.96 11.94
N ASN A 156 -1.43 -1.98 11.52
CA ASN A 156 -2.39 -3.04 11.83
C ASN A 156 -2.71 -3.94 10.62
N ILE A 157 -1.80 -4.02 9.64
CA ILE A 157 -1.97 -4.92 8.50
C ILE A 157 -1.17 -6.19 8.72
N ASN A 158 -1.85 -7.27 9.07
CA ASN A 158 -1.19 -8.55 9.40
C ASN A 158 -0.99 -9.44 8.15
N ASN A 159 -1.60 -9.09 7.02
CA ASN A 159 -1.49 -9.84 5.78
C ASN A 159 -0.22 -9.44 5.00
N ASN A 160 0.74 -10.36 4.86
CA ASN A 160 2.01 -10.10 4.18
C ASN A 160 1.89 -9.80 2.69
N GLU A 161 0.88 -10.31 1.99
CA GLU A 161 0.64 -9.99 0.58
C GLU A 161 0.24 -8.52 0.42
N LEU A 162 -0.67 -8.04 1.26
CA LEU A 162 -1.07 -6.64 1.26
C LEU A 162 0.08 -5.71 1.70
N ARG A 163 0.84 -6.09 2.74
CA ARG A 163 2.05 -5.37 3.17
C ARG A 163 3.06 -5.25 2.03
N PHE A 164 3.35 -6.36 1.35
CA PHE A 164 4.22 -6.40 0.18
C PHE A 164 3.71 -5.45 -0.91
N TYR A 165 2.43 -5.55 -1.25
CA TYR A 165 1.84 -4.72 -2.29
C TYR A 165 1.88 -3.23 -1.96
N MET A 166 1.74 -2.86 -0.69
CA MET A 166 1.83 -1.46 -0.24
C MET A 166 3.25 -0.90 -0.36
N ASN A 167 4.30 -1.68 -0.03
CA ASN A 167 5.69 -1.32 -0.36
C ASN A 167 5.85 -1.13 -1.88
N GLU A 168 5.41 -2.12 -2.67
CA GLU A 168 5.50 -2.10 -4.13
C GLU A 168 4.79 -0.91 -4.78
N MET A 169 3.63 -0.53 -4.23
CA MET A 169 2.89 0.62 -4.71
C MET A 169 3.70 1.90 -4.53
N VAL A 170 4.37 2.09 -3.38
CA VAL A 170 5.24 3.24 -3.13
C VAL A 170 6.47 3.20 -4.03
N ILE A 171 7.23 2.10 -4.01
CA ILE A 171 8.45 1.90 -4.82
C ILE A 171 8.18 2.18 -6.29
N HIS A 172 7.17 1.52 -6.86
CA HIS A 172 6.85 1.63 -8.27
C HIS A 172 6.47 3.06 -8.65
N SER A 173 5.65 3.71 -7.83
CA SER A 173 5.14 5.05 -8.14
C SER A 173 6.24 6.09 -8.11
N LEU A 174 7.14 6.03 -7.14
CA LEU A 174 8.30 6.92 -7.05
C LEU A 174 9.27 6.69 -8.21
N LYS A 175 9.63 5.43 -8.51
CA LYS A 175 10.51 5.09 -9.64
C LYS A 175 9.94 5.53 -10.98
N GLN A 176 8.65 5.29 -11.24
CA GLN A 176 8.00 5.70 -12.48
C GLN A 176 7.88 7.22 -12.58
N ALA A 177 7.57 7.91 -11.48
CA ALA A 177 7.50 9.36 -11.48
C ALA A 177 8.81 10.00 -11.93
N MET A 178 9.96 9.51 -11.43
CA MET A 178 11.28 10.02 -11.82
C MET A 178 11.68 9.68 -13.27
N ARG A 179 11.15 8.59 -13.84
CA ARG A 179 11.51 8.07 -15.17
C ARG A 179 10.57 8.50 -16.30
N ASP A 180 9.45 9.14 -15.98
CA ASP A 180 8.45 9.53 -16.97
C ASP A 180 9.01 10.55 -17.97
N ASN A 181 9.37 10.04 -19.15
CA ASN A 181 9.87 10.80 -20.28
C ASN A 181 8.75 11.13 -21.28
N ASN A 182 7.59 11.61 -20.81
CA ASN A 182 6.52 12.05 -21.70
C ASN A 182 7.01 13.15 -22.65
N ASN A 183 7.01 12.87 -23.96
CA ASN A 183 7.49 13.77 -25.01
C ASN A 183 6.76 15.12 -25.09
N ARG A 184 5.59 15.26 -24.45
CA ARG A 184 4.84 16.52 -24.35
C ARG A 184 5.37 17.45 -23.27
N VAL A 185 6.18 16.92 -22.34
CA VAL A 185 6.77 17.64 -21.23
C VAL A 185 8.05 18.32 -21.69
N LYS A 186 8.13 19.65 -21.53
CA LYS A 186 9.32 20.43 -21.91
C LYS A 186 9.82 21.25 -20.73
N ARG A 187 11.11 21.15 -20.44
CA ARG A 187 11.76 22.07 -19.50
C ARG A 187 11.84 23.45 -20.15
N ILE A 188 11.30 24.45 -19.47
CA ILE A 188 11.46 25.85 -19.86
C ILE A 188 12.86 26.25 -19.40
N ARG A 189 13.68 26.69 -20.35
CA ARG A 189 15.02 27.24 -20.07
C ARG A 189 14.90 28.72 -19.78
#